data_AF-A6UEX8-F1
#
_entry.id   AF-A6UEX8-F1
#
_cell.length_a   1.000
_cell.length_b   1.000
_cell.length_c   1.000
_cell.angle_alpha   90.00
_cell.angle_beta   90.00
_cell.angle_gamma   90.00
#
_symmetry.space_group_name_H-M   'P 1'
#
loop_
_entity.id
_entity.type
_entity.pdbx_description
1 polymer ?
#
loop_
_entity_poly.entity_id
_entity_poly.type
_entity_poly.pdbx_seq_one_letter_code
_entity_poly.pdbx_strand_id
1 'polypeptide(L)'
;MTRINCIPPSELSGPHLVAEYRELPRIFALVRGAIARGEEPNDRRNPEFYTLGKGHVRFFYSRLGYLAERQAALIAEMQRRGYMPSFLDPNGLLEGIPPEWCNEWEPTPDAMALNRERISERVSQAALRITTAPAGDLPGAEG
;
A
#
# COMPACT_ATOMS: atom_id res chain seq x y z
N MET A 1 -5.37 7.60 2.44
CA MET A 1 -6.16 6.35 2.29
C MET A 1 -5.14 5.26 2.16
N THR A 2 -4.98 4.38 3.15
CA THR A 2 -3.96 3.33 3.07
C THR A 2 -4.25 2.39 1.91
N ARG A 3 -3.30 2.27 0.99
CA ARG A 3 -3.40 1.41 -0.19
C ARG A 3 -2.22 0.47 -0.28
N ILE A 4 -2.51 -0.82 -0.27
CA ILE A 4 -1.53 -1.89 -0.41
C ILE A 4 -1.68 -2.46 -1.82
N ASN A 5 -0.61 -2.45 -2.61
CA ASN A 5 -0.56 -3.19 -3.85
C ASN A 5 -0.23 -4.66 -3.54
N CYS A 6 -0.37 -5.57 -4.49
CA CYS A 6 0.12 -6.94 -4.31
C CYS A 6 0.97 -7.44 -5.50
N ILE A 7 1.44 -6.49 -6.32
CA ILE A 7 2.40 -6.75 -7.40
C ILE A 7 3.84 -6.59 -6.88
N PRO A 8 4.85 -7.11 -7.61
CA PRO A 8 6.25 -6.89 -7.32
C PRO A 8 6.57 -5.40 -7.16
N PRO A 9 7.31 -4.98 -6.12
CA PRO A 9 7.71 -3.58 -5.93
C PRO A 9 8.45 -2.97 -7.13
N SER A 10 9.17 -3.79 -7.90
CA SER A 10 9.84 -3.39 -9.14
C SER A 10 8.89 -2.86 -10.21
N GLU A 11 7.64 -3.30 -10.22
CA GLU A 11 6.60 -2.80 -11.14
C GLU A 11 5.99 -1.46 -10.68
N LEU A 12 6.24 -1.02 -9.44
CA LEU A 12 5.71 0.24 -8.93
C LEU A 12 6.51 1.43 -9.49
N SER A 13 5.82 2.52 -9.82
CA SER A 13 6.48 3.81 -10.03
C SER A 13 7.10 4.32 -8.72
N GLY A 14 8.10 5.21 -8.81
CA GLY A 14 8.72 5.82 -7.62
C GLY A 14 7.71 6.42 -6.63
N PRO A 15 6.73 7.24 -7.08
CA PRO A 15 5.70 7.78 -6.21
C PRO A 15 4.81 6.70 -5.56
N HIS A 16 4.46 5.64 -6.31
CA HIS A 16 3.67 4.54 -5.76
C HIS A 16 4.43 3.73 -4.71
N LEU A 17 5.71 3.45 -4.97
CA LEU A 17 6.61 2.77 -4.04
C LEU A 17 6.71 3.52 -2.71
N VAL A 18 7.04 4.81 -2.77
CA VAL A 18 7.22 5.65 -1.56
C VAL A 18 5.89 5.85 -0.81
N ALA A 19 4.78 6.02 -1.52
CA ALA A 19 3.48 6.16 -0.90
C ALA A 19 3.10 4.89 -0.12
N GLU A 20 3.27 3.72 -0.74
CA GLU A 20 2.95 2.45 -0.10
C GLU A 20 3.82 2.19 1.13
N TYR A 21 5.14 2.41 1.02
CA TYR A 21 6.09 2.29 2.14
C TYR A 21 5.67 3.12 3.37
N ARG A 22 5.10 4.32 3.17
CA ARG A 22 4.64 5.20 4.26
C ARG A 22 3.27 4.85 4.81
N GLU A 23 2.42 4.24 4.00
CA GLU A 23 1.03 3.94 4.37
C GLU A 23 0.88 2.56 5.00
N LEU A 24 1.66 1.58 4.55
CA LEU A 24 1.58 0.18 5.00
C LEU A 24 1.70 0.04 6.52
N PRO A 25 2.69 0.67 7.21
CA PRO A 25 2.83 0.55 8.67
C PRO A 25 1.59 0.97 9.48
N ARG A 26 0.70 1.80 8.90
CA ARG A 26 -0.51 2.27 9.59
C ARG A 26 -1.48 1.13 9.90
N ILE A 27 -1.46 0.04 9.12
CA ILE A 27 -2.36 -1.11 9.33
C ILE A 27 -2.08 -1.80 10.67
N PHE A 28 -0.81 -1.91 11.07
CA PHE A 28 -0.43 -2.51 12.35
C PHE A 28 -1.01 -1.73 13.53
N ALA A 29 -0.97 -0.39 13.49
CA ALA A 29 -1.61 0.44 14.51
C ALA A 29 -3.14 0.26 14.56
N LEU A 30 -3.78 0.10 13.39
CA LEU A 30 -5.22 -0.17 13.31
C LEU A 30 -5.59 -1.52 13.90
N VAL A 31 -4.78 -2.56 13.65
CA VAL A 31 -4.98 -3.90 14.23
C VAL A 31 -4.79 -3.87 15.75
N ARG A 32 -3.77 -3.18 16.28
CA ARG A 32 -3.63 -2.99 17.73
C ARG A 32 -4.87 -2.34 18.35
N GLY A 33 -5.42 -1.33 17.68
CA GLY A 33 -6.68 -0.72 18.10
C GLY A 33 -7.88 -1.67 18.02
N ALA A 34 -7.92 -2.56 17.02
CA ALA A 34 -8.96 -3.58 16.89
C ALA A 34 -8.88 -4.63 17.99
N ILE A 35 -7.68 -5.13 18.29
CA ILE A 35 -7.42 -6.04 19.42
C ILE A 35 -7.87 -5.39 20.73
N ALA A 36 -7.52 -4.13 20.97
CA ALA A 36 -7.93 -3.40 22.17
C ALA A 36 -9.46 -3.23 22.29
N ARG A 37 -10.20 -3.32 21.18
CA ARG A 37 -11.67 -3.32 21.15
C ARG A 37 -12.29 -4.72 21.26
N GLY A 38 -11.48 -5.78 21.41
CA GLY A 38 -11.93 -7.17 21.45
C GLY A 38 -12.37 -7.71 20.09
N GLU A 39 -11.87 -7.13 18.99
CA GLU A 39 -12.05 -7.73 17.65
C GLU A 39 -11.15 -8.97 17.53
N GLU A 40 -11.53 -9.89 16.65
CA GLU A 40 -10.77 -11.11 16.33
C GLU A 40 -10.33 -11.11 14.85
N PRO A 41 -9.29 -11.88 14.47
CA PRO A 41 -8.85 -11.95 13.07
C PRO A 41 -9.95 -12.40 12.09
N ASN A 42 -10.85 -13.27 12.54
CA ASN A 42 -11.97 -13.84 11.77
C ASN A 42 -13.24 -12.97 11.81
N ASP A 43 -13.16 -11.72 12.29
CA ASP A 43 -14.31 -10.82 12.36
C ASP A 43 -14.98 -10.71 10.98
N ARG A 44 -16.31 -10.89 10.94
CA ARG A 44 -17.15 -10.81 9.72
C ARG A 44 -16.96 -9.56 8.86
N ARG A 45 -16.38 -8.49 9.42
CA ARG A 45 -16.07 -7.24 8.72
C ARG A 45 -14.76 -7.33 7.92
N ASN A 46 -13.93 -8.33 8.18
CA ASN A 46 -12.70 -8.61 7.46
C ASN A 46 -13.03 -9.49 6.24
N PRO A 47 -12.81 -9.02 5.01
CA PRO A 47 -13.07 -9.82 3.83
C PRO A 47 -12.22 -11.10 3.77
N GLU A 48 -12.83 -12.18 3.29
CA GLU A 48 -12.14 -13.44 3.01
C GLU A 48 -11.29 -13.34 1.74
N PHE A 49 -11.81 -12.62 0.73
CA PHE A 49 -11.17 -12.44 -0.57
C PHE A 49 -10.57 -11.04 -0.73
N TYR A 50 -9.48 -10.98 -1.50
CA TYR A 50 -8.80 -9.72 -1.81
C TYR A 50 -9.76 -8.76 -2.53
N THR A 51 -9.73 -7.48 -2.13
CA THR A 51 -10.60 -6.45 -2.72
C THR A 51 -9.88 -5.11 -2.77
N LEU A 52 -10.29 -4.25 -3.70
CA LEU A 52 -9.89 -2.85 -3.80
C LEU A 52 -11.05 -1.95 -3.36
N GLY A 53 -10.74 -0.90 -2.59
CA GLY A 53 -11.74 0.03 -2.07
C GLY A 53 -12.29 -0.39 -0.70
N LYS A 54 -13.61 -0.51 -0.56
CA LYS A 54 -14.24 -0.83 0.74
C LYS A 54 -13.79 -2.21 1.21
N GLY A 55 -13.30 -2.28 2.44
CA GLY A 55 -12.81 -3.54 3.04
C GLY A 55 -11.35 -3.86 2.72
N HIS A 56 -10.69 -3.13 1.82
CA HIS A 56 -9.29 -3.38 1.42
C HIS A 56 -8.33 -3.42 2.61
N VAL A 57 -8.39 -2.42 3.50
CA VAL A 57 -7.51 -2.38 4.68
C VAL A 57 -7.85 -3.52 5.66
N ARG A 58 -9.13 -3.84 5.84
CA ARG A 58 -9.58 -4.89 6.75
C ARG A 58 -9.23 -6.29 6.26
N PHE A 59 -9.11 -6.49 4.95
CA PHE A 59 -8.61 -7.75 4.39
C PHE A 59 -7.22 -8.10 4.95
N PHE A 60 -6.38 -7.10 5.20
CA PHE A 60 -5.04 -7.32 5.75
C PHE A 60 -4.97 -7.45 7.27
N TYR A 61 -6.07 -7.25 8.00
CA TYR A 61 -6.03 -7.31 9.47
C TYR A 61 -5.53 -8.66 9.96
N SER A 62 -6.03 -9.75 9.39
CA SER A 62 -5.61 -11.11 9.72
C SER A 62 -4.33 -11.55 9.00
N ARG A 63 -3.69 -10.69 8.19
CA ARG A 63 -2.60 -11.06 7.27
C ARG A 63 -1.35 -10.19 7.48
N LEU A 64 -1.01 -9.92 8.74
CA LEU A 64 0.12 -9.03 9.06
C LEU A 64 1.48 -9.64 8.70
N GLY A 65 1.60 -10.97 8.63
CA GLY A 65 2.82 -11.64 8.15
C GLY A 65 3.16 -11.21 6.73
N TYR A 66 2.16 -11.28 5.83
CA TYR A 66 2.30 -10.76 4.46
C TYR A 66 2.72 -9.28 4.42
N LEU A 67 2.14 -8.43 5.30
CA LEU A 67 2.49 -7.01 5.31
C LEU A 67 3.92 -6.75 5.77
N ALA A 68 4.45 -7.52 6.72
CA ALA A 68 5.83 -7.39 7.16
C ALA A 68 6.80 -7.76 6.02
N GLU A 69 6.58 -8.89 5.35
CA GLU A 69 7.36 -9.29 4.18
C GLU A 69 7.27 -8.26 3.05
N ARG A 70 6.08 -7.74 2.81
CA ARG A 70 5.86 -6.70 1.82
C ARG A 70 6.61 -5.42 2.17
N GLN A 71 6.61 -4.99 3.44
CA GLN A 71 7.37 -3.83 3.87
C GLN A 71 8.88 -4.03 3.65
N ALA A 72 9.40 -5.24 3.92
CA ALA A 72 10.78 -5.58 3.63
C ALA A 72 11.10 -5.46 2.13
N ALA A 73 10.22 -5.98 1.26
CA ALA A 73 10.36 -5.89 -0.18
C ALA A 73 10.31 -4.45 -0.71
N LEU A 74 9.46 -3.58 -0.13
CA LEU A 74 9.41 -2.16 -0.45
C LEU A 74 10.70 -1.44 -0.05
N ILE A 75 11.24 -1.72 1.15
CA ILE A 75 12.52 -1.15 1.62
C ILE A 75 13.66 -1.55 0.69
N ALA A 76 13.76 -2.84 0.35
CA ALA A 76 14.79 -3.35 -0.54
C ALA A 76 14.73 -2.67 -1.93
N GLU A 77 13.52 -2.53 -2.48
CA GLU A 77 13.33 -1.87 -3.76
C GLU A 77 13.63 -0.36 -3.70
N MET A 78 13.31 0.30 -2.58
CA MET A 78 13.66 1.70 -2.36
C MET A 78 15.17 1.89 -2.34
N GLN A 79 15.90 1.06 -1.58
CA GLN A 79 17.36 1.08 -1.51
C GLN A 79 17.99 0.79 -2.88
N ARG A 80 17.45 -0.19 -3.62
CA ARG A 80 17.91 -0.53 -4.99
C ARG A 80 17.81 0.65 -5.96
N ARG A 81 16.80 1.52 -5.78
CA ARG A 81 16.60 2.74 -6.58
C ARG A 81 17.35 3.97 -6.05
N GLY A 82 18.13 3.83 -4.99
CA GLY A 82 18.87 4.93 -4.36
C GLY A 82 18.04 5.85 -3.46
N TYR A 83 16.83 5.44 -3.07
CA TYR A 83 16.09 6.13 -2.02
C TYR A 83 16.65 5.78 -0.64
N MET A 84 16.47 6.69 0.33
CA MET A 84 16.89 6.50 1.72
C MET A 84 15.66 6.32 2.62
N PRO A 85 15.12 5.08 2.76
CA PRO A 85 14.05 4.81 3.72
C PRO A 85 14.54 5.04 5.15
N SER A 86 13.75 5.75 5.97
CA SER A 86 14.10 6.08 7.35
C SER A 86 13.77 4.95 8.34
N PHE A 87 12.74 4.17 8.03
CA PHE A 87 12.32 2.99 8.76
C PHE A 87 12.80 1.72 8.03
N LEU A 88 13.51 0.85 8.75
CA LEU A 88 14.22 -0.32 8.24
C LEU A 88 13.89 -1.63 8.98
N ASP A 89 12.94 -1.62 9.91
CA ASP A 89 12.63 -2.79 10.75
C ASP A 89 11.20 -3.33 10.54
N PRO A 90 10.93 -4.06 9.44
CA PRO A 90 9.64 -4.70 9.22
C PRO A 90 9.19 -5.64 10.34
N ASN A 91 10.12 -6.33 11.01
CA ASN A 91 9.79 -7.30 12.05
C ASN A 91 9.28 -6.61 13.32
N GLY A 92 9.82 -5.44 13.66
CA GLY A 92 9.31 -4.60 14.75
C GLY A 92 7.85 -4.19 14.59
N LEU A 93 7.29 -4.22 13.37
CA LEU A 93 5.86 -3.94 13.16
C LEU A 93 4.95 -5.00 13.82
N LEU A 94 5.42 -6.25 13.89
CA LEU A 94 4.71 -7.40 14.46
C LEU A 94 4.84 -7.50 15.99
N GLU A 95 5.77 -6.76 16.61
CA GLU A 95 6.09 -6.91 18.03
C GLU A 95 4.86 -6.69 18.92
N GLY A 96 4.51 -7.66 19.76
CA GLY A 96 3.34 -7.59 20.64
C GLY A 96 1.99 -7.69 19.93
N ILE A 97 1.95 -8.08 18.65
CA ILE A 97 0.72 -8.50 17.97
C ILE A 97 0.58 -10.02 18.09
N PRO A 98 -0.56 -10.54 18.54
CA PRO A 98 -0.77 -11.97 18.66
C PRO A 98 -0.63 -12.70 17.30
N PRO A 99 -0.01 -13.90 17.27
CA PRO A 99 0.29 -14.63 16.03
C PRO A 99 -0.91 -14.90 15.12
N GLU A 100 -2.12 -15.02 15.67
CA GLU A 100 -3.35 -15.25 14.91
C GLU A 100 -3.73 -14.11 13.95
N TRP A 101 -3.16 -12.91 14.13
CA TRP A 101 -3.27 -11.77 13.20
C TRP A 101 -2.16 -11.76 12.14
N CYS A 102 -1.13 -12.57 12.33
CA CYS A 102 0.11 -12.54 11.56
C CYS A 102 0.14 -13.59 10.45
N ASN A 103 -1.02 -13.97 9.89
CA ASN A 103 -1.05 -14.98 8.84
C ASN A 103 -0.32 -14.51 7.58
N GLU A 104 0.24 -15.46 6.87
CA GLU A 104 0.79 -15.26 5.54
C GLU A 104 -0.34 -15.22 4.49
N TRP A 105 -0.04 -14.64 3.33
CA TRP A 105 -0.95 -14.64 2.20
C TRP A 105 -0.16 -14.52 0.91
N GLU A 106 -0.45 -15.39 -0.05
CA GLU A 106 0.11 -15.32 -1.38
C GLU A 106 -0.87 -14.62 -2.33
N PRO A 107 -0.48 -13.51 -2.99
CA PRO A 107 -1.31 -12.83 -3.96
C PRO A 107 -1.69 -13.74 -5.12
N THR A 108 -2.99 -13.83 -5.42
CA THR A 108 -3.46 -14.57 -6.60
C THR A 108 -3.17 -13.80 -7.89
N PRO A 109 -3.06 -14.49 -9.04
CA PRO A 109 -2.93 -13.83 -10.34
C PRO A 109 -4.01 -12.77 -10.59
N ASP A 110 -5.25 -13.04 -10.19
CA ASP A 110 -6.37 -12.09 -10.31
C ASP A 110 -6.19 -10.86 -9.42
N ALA A 111 -5.75 -11.04 -8.17
CA ALA A 111 -5.45 -9.93 -7.27
C ALA A 111 -4.33 -9.04 -7.83
N MET A 112 -3.30 -9.65 -8.43
CA MET A 112 -2.22 -8.94 -9.09
C MET A 112 -2.73 -8.19 -10.33
N ALA A 113 -3.55 -8.83 -11.17
CA ALA A 113 -4.15 -8.21 -12.35
C ALA A 113 -4.99 -6.98 -11.99
N LEU A 114 -5.84 -7.08 -10.97
CA LEU A 114 -6.62 -5.95 -10.44
C LEU A 114 -5.74 -4.78 -9.99
N ASN A 115 -4.58 -5.06 -9.39
CA ASN A 115 -3.64 -4.00 -9.01
C ASN A 115 -2.96 -3.34 -10.21
N ARG A 116 -2.57 -4.12 -11.22
CA ARG A 116 -1.97 -3.61 -12.46
C ARG A 116 -2.96 -2.72 -13.20
N GLU A 117 -4.20 -3.17 -13.37
CA GLU A 117 -5.28 -2.41 -13.98
C GLU A 117 -5.52 -1.08 -13.26
N ARG A 118 -5.64 -1.10 -11.93
CA ARG A 118 -5.81 0.15 -11.16
C ARG A 118 -4.62 1.11 -11.31
N ILE A 119 -3.40 0.59 -11.43
CA ILE A 119 -2.21 1.41 -11.64
C ILE A 119 -2.23 2.03 -13.04
N SER A 120 -2.57 1.25 -14.09
CA SER A 120 -2.63 1.75 -15.46
C SER A 120 -3.72 2.81 -15.64
N GLU A 121 -4.92 2.59 -15.09
CA GLU A 121 -6.02 3.57 -15.11
C GLU A 121 -5.60 4.93 -14.50
N ARG A 122 -4.86 4.91 -13.40
CA ARG A 122 -4.38 6.15 -12.75
C ARG A 122 -3.31 6.86 -13.56
N VAL A 123 -2.43 6.12 -14.21
CA VAL A 123 -1.42 6.71 -15.12
C VAL A 123 -2.12 7.37 -16.30
N SER A 124 -3.11 6.70 -16.90
CA SER A 124 -3.92 7.26 -17.98
C SER A 124 -4.66 8.52 -17.57
N GLN A 125 -5.35 8.52 -16.42
CA GLN A 125 -6.04 9.71 -15.91
C GLN A 125 -5.09 10.87 -15.58
N ALA A 126 -3.89 10.58 -15.04
CA ALA A 126 -2.88 11.59 -14.80
C ALA A 126 -2.34 12.20 -16.11
N ALA A 127 -2.11 11.37 -17.12
CA ALA A 127 -1.68 11.82 -18.45
C ALA A 127 -2.74 12.72 -19.09
N LEU A 128 -4.02 12.36 -19.04
CA LEU A 128 -5.11 13.19 -19.56
C LEU A 128 -5.20 14.56 -18.87
N ARG A 129 -4.91 14.64 -17.56
CA ARG A 129 -4.89 15.92 -16.82
C ARG A 129 -3.73 16.83 -17.23
N ILE A 130 -2.57 16.25 -17.54
CA ILE A 130 -1.42 17.02 -18.03
C ILE A 130 -1.70 17.58 -19.43
N THR A 131 -2.36 16.81 -20.30
CA THR A 131 -2.70 17.27 -21.66
C THR A 131 -3.84 18.29 -21.71
N THR A 132 -4.59 18.45 -20.62
CA THR A 132 -5.75 19.36 -20.53
C THR A 132 -5.52 20.56 -19.61
N ALA A 133 -4.31 20.69 -19.05
CA ALA A 133 -3.94 21.89 -18.32
C ALA A 133 -3.88 23.10 -19.28
N PRO A 134 -4.62 24.18 -19.04
CA PRO A 134 -4.55 25.36 -19.90
C PRO A 134 -3.16 26.00 -19.79
N ALA A 135 -2.58 26.36 -20.93
CA ALA A 135 -1.40 27.19 -20.99
C ALA A 135 -1.74 28.61 -20.50
N GLY A 136 -1.51 28.88 -19.22
CA GLY A 136 -1.47 30.21 -18.60
C GLY A 136 -0.40 30.14 -17.51
N ASP A 137 0.59 31.02 -17.41
CA ASP A 137 0.62 32.44 -17.72
C ASP A 137 2.09 32.78 -18.04
N LEU A 138 2.39 33.23 -19.26
CA LEU A 138 3.69 33.86 -19.55
C LEU A 138 3.59 35.29 -19.01
N PRO A 139 4.50 35.76 -18.14
CA PRO A 139 4.43 37.13 -17.66
C PRO A 139 4.59 38.06 -18.87
N GLY A 140 3.57 38.88 -19.08
CA GLY A 140 3.58 39.94 -20.08
C GLY A 140 4.80 40.82 -19.89
N ALA A 141 5.53 41.01 -20.99
CA ALA A 141 6.30 42.23 -21.18
C ALA A 141 5.35 43.42 -21.02
N GLU A 142 5.72 44.44 -20.24
CA GLU A 142 5.63 45.88 -20.56
C GLU A 142 6.31 46.67 -19.41
N GLY A 143 7.20 47.60 -19.78
CA GLY A 143 7.88 48.53 -18.86
C GLY A 143 9.30 48.87 -19.28
#